data_AF-A0A654D5P9-F1
#
_entry.id   AF-A0A654D5P9-F1
#
_cell.length_a   1.000
_cell.length_b   1.000
_cell.length_c   1.000
_cell.angle_alpha   90.00
_cell.angle_beta   90.00
_cell.angle_gamma   90.00
#
_symmetry.space_group_name_H-M   'P 1'
#
loop_
_entity.id
_entity.type
_entity.pdbx_description
1 polymer ?
#
loop_
_entity_poly.entity_id
_entity_poly.type
_entity_poly.pdbx_seq_one_letter_code
_entity_poly.pdbx_strand_id
1 'polypeptide(L)'
;MRIVAVYLTQRLYGGPEEGGWYYDAGELCTDPALTAFGVTFAEGHEDRARTMALEVQAHLDRDWNVGDHAREISSVLSPGRFEARVHDGWPPLAFPAERPRYE
;
A
#
# COMPACT_ATOMS: atom_id res chain seq x y z
N MET A 1 3.75 1.11 -19.28
CA MET A 1 3.70 -0.20 -18.55
C MET A 1 3.10 0.01 -17.17
N ARG A 2 2.34 -0.96 -16.64
CA ARG A 2 1.78 -0.92 -15.27
C ARG A 2 2.28 -2.09 -14.43
N ILE A 3 2.55 -1.82 -13.16
CA ILE A 3 2.96 -2.85 -12.20
C ILE A 3 2.00 -2.83 -11.01
N VAL A 4 1.50 -4.00 -10.63
CA VAL A 4 0.85 -4.22 -9.33
C VAL A 4 1.93 -4.63 -8.34
N ALA A 5 2.01 -3.97 -7.19
CA ALA A 5 2.96 -4.25 -6.14
C ALA A 5 2.27 -4.18 -4.76
N VAL A 6 2.85 -4.86 -3.77
CA VAL A 6 2.31 -4.90 -2.40
C VAL A 6 3.15 -4.03 -1.49
N TYR A 7 2.49 -3.19 -0.70
CA TYR A 7 3.11 -2.32 0.29
C TYR A 7 2.57 -2.64 1.68
N LEU A 8 3.43 -2.53 2.70
CA LEU A 8 2.97 -2.38 4.07
C LEU A 8 2.67 -0.90 4.29
N THR A 9 1.39 -0.56 4.35
CA THR A 9 0.90 0.81 4.51
C THR A 9 0.58 1.09 5.97
N GLN A 10 1.02 2.23 6.47
CA GLN A 10 0.82 2.71 7.82
C GLN A 10 0.28 4.15 7.79
N ARG A 11 -0.50 4.50 8.81
CA ARG A 11 -0.93 5.88 9.02
C ARG A 11 0.01 6.57 10.00
N LEU A 12 0.77 7.53 9.51
CA LEU A 12 1.78 8.25 10.26
C LEU A 12 1.26 9.61 10.75
N TYR A 13 1.76 10.04 11.90
CA TYR A 13 1.47 11.37 12.43
C TYR A 13 2.28 12.43 11.69
N GLY A 14 1.57 13.42 11.13
CA GLY A 14 2.12 14.51 10.35
C GLY A 14 2.65 15.66 11.21
N GLY A 15 1.94 16.00 12.29
CA GLY A 15 2.30 17.09 13.20
C GLY A 15 1.10 17.61 14.00
N PRO A 16 1.32 18.51 14.97
CA PRO A 16 0.30 19.01 15.89
C PRO A 16 -0.60 20.12 15.32
N GLU A 17 -0.35 20.55 14.08
CA GLU A 17 -1.15 21.58 13.42
C GLU A 17 -2.62 21.14 13.29
N GLU A 18 -3.57 22.09 13.44
CA GLU A 18 -5.03 21.87 13.37
C GLU A 18 -5.59 20.71 14.23
N GLY A 19 -5.02 20.47 15.40
CA GLY A 19 -5.49 19.39 16.28
C GLY A 19 -4.89 18.02 15.93
N GLY A 20 -3.86 18.01 15.09
CA GLY A 20 -3.15 16.81 14.67
C GLY A 20 -3.58 16.38 13.28
N TRP A 21 -2.61 16.24 12.38
CA TRP A 21 -2.86 15.68 11.05
C TRP A 21 -2.05 14.40 10.83
N TYR A 22 -2.51 13.57 9.90
CA TYR A 22 -1.96 12.26 9.61
C TYR A 22 -1.86 12.05 8.10
N TYR A 23 -0.93 11.21 7.67
CA TYR A 23 -0.78 10.82 6.29
C TYR A 23 -0.47 9.33 6.18
N ASP A 24 -0.87 8.72 5.07
CA ASP A 24 -0.53 7.34 4.80
C ASP A 24 0.84 7.27 4.13
N ALA A 25 1.67 6.36 4.60
CA ALA A 25 2.95 6.02 4.01
C ALA A 25 3.04 4.51 3.86
N GLY A 26 3.78 4.03 2.88
CA GLY A 26 3.96 2.60 2.70
C GLY A 26 5.32 2.25 2.17
N GLU A 27 5.79 1.08 2.59
CA GLU A 27 7.07 0.49 2.18
C GLU A 27 6.81 -0.72 1.30
N LEU A 28 7.52 -0.79 0.16
CA LEU A 28 7.40 -1.91 -0.78
C LEU A 28 7.82 -3.21 -0.08
N CYS A 29 6.92 -4.19 -0.06
CA CYS A 29 7.21 -5.46 0.58
C CYS A 29 8.31 -6.22 -0.17
N THR A 30 9.28 -6.74 0.58
CA THR A 30 10.38 -7.58 0.04
C THR A 30 10.28 -9.04 0.49
N ASP A 31 9.28 -9.39 1.30
CA ASP A 31 8.99 -10.78 1.64
C ASP A 31 8.67 -11.56 0.35
N PRO A 32 9.29 -12.73 0.09
CA PRO A 32 9.07 -13.48 -1.14
C PRO A 32 7.60 -13.85 -1.41
N ALA A 33 6.81 -14.15 -0.37
CA ALA A 33 5.42 -14.53 -0.52
C ALA A 33 4.54 -13.33 -0.92
N LEU A 34 4.85 -12.13 -0.43
CA LEU A 34 4.17 -10.89 -0.83
C LEU A 34 4.64 -10.39 -2.20
N THR A 35 5.93 -10.51 -2.47
CA THR A 35 6.53 -10.12 -3.76
C THR A 35 5.97 -10.96 -4.91
N ALA A 36 5.60 -12.22 -4.66
CA ALA A 36 5.01 -13.11 -5.65
C ALA A 36 3.66 -12.63 -6.21
N PHE A 37 2.94 -11.73 -5.51
CA PHE A 37 1.75 -11.08 -6.06
C PHE A 37 2.08 -10.00 -7.11
N GLY A 38 3.34 -9.60 -7.22
CA GLY A 38 3.80 -8.61 -8.17
C GLY A 38 3.59 -9.05 -9.61
N VAL A 39 2.94 -8.21 -10.41
CA VAL A 39 2.62 -8.54 -11.81
C VAL A 39 2.68 -7.31 -12.71
N THR A 40 3.21 -7.51 -13.91
CA THR A 40 3.44 -6.47 -14.90
C THR A 40 2.46 -6.58 -16.07
N PHE A 41 1.95 -5.44 -16.51
CA PHE A 41 1.07 -5.29 -17.64
C PHE A 41 1.67 -4.35 -18.69
N ALA A 42 1.57 -4.74 -19.96
CA ALA A 42 1.92 -3.87 -21.08
C ALA A 42 0.99 -2.64 -21.15
N GLU A 43 1.35 -1.68 -21.99
CA GLU A 43 0.51 -0.49 -22.23
C GLU A 43 -0.82 -0.87 -22.88
N GLY A 44 -1.89 -0.11 -22.59
CA GLY A 44 -3.26 -0.42 -23.04
C GLY A 44 -3.99 -1.47 -22.19
N HIS A 45 -3.42 -1.89 -21.06
CA HIS A 45 -4.04 -2.84 -20.11
C HIS A 45 -4.32 -2.23 -18.72
N GLU A 46 -4.63 -0.94 -18.67
CA GLU A 46 -5.09 -0.16 -17.51
C GLU A 46 -6.08 -0.95 -16.64
N ASP A 47 -7.17 -1.38 -17.27
CA ASP A 47 -8.30 -2.00 -16.57
C ASP A 47 -7.93 -3.38 -16.02
N ARG A 48 -7.09 -4.13 -16.74
CA ARG A 48 -6.60 -5.44 -16.28
C ARG A 48 -5.69 -5.29 -15.06
N ALA A 49 -4.82 -4.28 -15.05
CA ALA A 49 -3.97 -3.99 -13.90
C ALA A 49 -4.80 -3.59 -12.68
N ARG A 50 -5.86 -2.81 -12.88
CA ARG A 50 -6.79 -2.43 -11.79
C ARG A 50 -7.56 -3.63 -11.25
N THR A 51 -8.13 -4.47 -12.12
CA THR A 51 -8.83 -5.69 -11.70
C THR A 51 -7.91 -6.62 -10.92
N MET A 52 -6.68 -6.82 -11.41
CA MET A 52 -5.68 -7.64 -10.72
C MET A 52 -5.31 -7.07 -9.34
N ALA A 53 -5.15 -5.75 -9.22
CA ALA A 53 -4.90 -5.14 -7.90
C ALA A 53 -6.04 -5.41 -6.91
N LEU A 54 -7.30 -5.39 -7.36
CA LEU A 54 -8.45 -5.74 -6.52
C LEU A 54 -8.45 -7.22 -6.13
N GLU A 55 -8.10 -8.13 -7.05
CA GLU A 55 -7.97 -9.56 -6.77
C GLU A 55 -6.86 -9.85 -5.76
N VAL A 56 -5.69 -9.22 -5.94
CA VAL A 56 -4.57 -9.30 -4.98
C VAL A 56 -4.99 -8.72 -3.64
N GLN A 57 -5.65 -7.57 -3.61
CA GLN A 57 -6.12 -6.96 -2.36
C GLN A 57 -7.09 -7.90 -1.62
N ALA A 58 -8.03 -8.52 -2.31
CA ALA A 58 -8.94 -9.50 -1.70
C ALA A 58 -8.20 -10.72 -1.13
N HIS A 59 -7.11 -11.15 -1.77
CA HIS A 59 -6.25 -12.20 -1.23
C HIS A 59 -5.50 -11.75 0.02
N LEU A 60 -4.91 -10.55 -0.01
CA LEU A 60 -4.24 -9.95 1.15
C LEU A 60 -5.21 -9.78 2.32
N ASP A 61 -6.43 -9.31 2.08
CA ASP A 61 -7.42 -9.11 3.14
C ASP A 61 -7.87 -10.42 3.80
N ARG A 62 -7.89 -11.52 3.05
CA ARG A 62 -8.24 -12.84 3.57
C ARG A 62 -7.12 -13.48 4.39
N ASP A 63 -5.87 -13.37 3.91
CA ASP A 63 -4.78 -14.22 4.42
C ASP A 63 -3.68 -13.44 5.16
N TRP A 64 -3.54 -12.13 4.91
CA TRP A 64 -2.44 -11.30 5.42
C TRP A 64 -2.91 -10.16 6.33
N ASN A 65 -4.01 -9.48 6.01
CA ASN A 65 -4.63 -8.47 6.88
C ASN A 65 -5.54 -9.14 7.92
N VAL A 66 -5.00 -10.13 8.61
CA VAL A 66 -5.65 -10.89 9.68
C VAL A 66 -4.92 -10.65 11.00
N GLY A 67 -5.52 -11.07 12.12
CA GLY A 67 -4.90 -10.91 13.44
C GLY A 67 -4.59 -9.43 13.76
N ASP A 68 -3.32 -9.13 14.06
CA ASP A 68 -2.91 -7.76 14.38
C ASP A 68 -3.09 -6.79 13.20
N HIS A 69 -2.91 -7.27 11.95
CA HIS A 69 -3.10 -6.47 10.74
C HIS A 69 -4.57 -6.30 10.32
N ALA A 70 -5.51 -7.00 10.97
CA ALA A 70 -6.95 -6.78 10.73
C ALA A 70 -7.47 -5.46 11.29
N ARG A 71 -6.72 -4.83 12.21
CA ARG A 71 -7.11 -3.56 12.84
C ARG A 71 -7.28 -2.47 11.79
N GLU A 72 -8.20 -1.56 12.05
CA GLU A 72 -8.30 -0.33 11.27
C GLU A 72 -6.97 0.41 11.31
N ILE A 73 -6.51 0.94 10.17
CA ILE A 73 -5.23 1.63 10.05
C ILE A 73 -5.16 2.92 10.90
N SER A 74 -6.32 3.47 11.26
CA SER A 74 -6.47 4.59 12.19
C SER A 74 -6.21 4.23 13.66
N SER A 75 -6.18 2.94 14.00
CA SER A 75 -5.92 2.49 15.36
C SER A 75 -4.46 2.69 15.73
N VAL A 76 -4.20 3.21 16.94
CA VAL A 76 -2.85 3.35 17.50
C VAL A 76 -2.14 2.00 17.65
N LEU A 77 -2.89 0.91 17.77
CA LEU A 77 -2.37 -0.46 17.86
C LEU A 77 -2.26 -1.15 16.49
N SER A 78 -2.53 -0.44 15.40
CA SER A 78 -2.38 -0.99 14.06
C SER A 78 -0.91 -1.06 13.69
N PRO A 79 -0.38 -2.24 13.32
CA PRO A 79 0.96 -2.35 12.74
C PRO A 79 1.00 -1.87 11.28
N GLY A 80 -0.15 -1.51 10.69
CA GLY A 80 -0.30 -1.23 9.25
C GLY A 80 -1.10 -2.31 8.54
N ARG A 81 -1.36 -2.12 7.25
CA ARG A 81 -2.07 -3.04 6.37
C ARG A 81 -1.29 -3.30 5.08
N PHE A 82 -1.35 -4.52 4.59
CA PHE A 82 -0.85 -4.86 3.28
C PHE A 82 -1.83 -4.37 2.21
N GLU A 83 -1.32 -3.56 1.27
CA GLU A 83 -2.10 -2.95 0.20
C GLU A 83 -1.51 -3.26 -1.17
N ALA A 84 -2.35 -3.70 -2.11
CA ALA A 84 -2.01 -3.82 -3.51
C ALA A 84 -2.19 -2.48 -4.22
N ARG A 85 -1.14 -1.98 -4.86
CA ARG A 85 -1.13 -0.70 -5.57
C ARG A 85 -0.67 -0.85 -7.01
N VAL A 86 -1.29 -0.08 -7.91
CA VAL A 86 -0.91 0.00 -9.32
C VAL A 86 0.02 1.20 -9.50
N HIS A 87 1.17 0.97 -10.13
CA HIS A 87 2.13 2.01 -10.47
C HIS A 87 2.36 2.09 -11.98
N ASP A 88 2.56 3.31 -12.47
CA ASP A 88 3.11 3.55 -13.80
C ASP A 88 4.64 3.42 -13.72
N GLY A 89 5.20 2.47 -14.48
CA GLY A 89 6.62 2.14 -14.39
C GLY A 89 6.99 1.32 -13.14
N TRP A 90 8.26 1.36 -12.75
CA TRP A 90 8.77 0.59 -11.61
C TRP A 90 8.21 1.12 -10.28
N PRO A 91 7.69 0.25 -9.39
CA PRO A 91 7.13 0.69 -8.12
C PRO A 91 8.20 1.37 -7.25
N PRO A 92 7.89 2.53 -6.62
CA PRO A 92 8.81 3.17 -5.70
C PRO A 92 9.02 2.30 -4.46
N LEU A 93 10.21 2.38 -3.84
CA LEU A 93 10.49 1.61 -2.62
C LEU A 93 9.64 2.06 -1.43
N ALA A 94 9.22 3.33 -1.42
CA ALA A 94 8.30 3.86 -0.43
C ALA A 94 7.45 5.00 -1.02
N PHE A 95 6.31 5.26 -0.38
CA PHE A 95 5.52 6.47 -0.62
C PHE A 95 5.08 7.08 0.72
N PRO A 96 4.78 8.39 0.76
CA PRO A 96 5.22 9.38 -0.23
C PRO A 96 6.76 9.42 -0.29
N ALA A 97 7.33 9.91 -1.39
CA ALA A 97 8.78 9.96 -1.58
C ALA A 97 9.48 10.84 -0.53
N GLU A 98 8.79 11.89 -0.09
CA GLU A 98 9.20 12.77 0.99
C GLU A 98 8.06 12.91 2.00
N ARG A 99 8.40 13.13 3.27
CA ARG A 99 7.40 13.41 4.30
C ARG A 99 6.61 14.67 3.91
N PRO A 100 5.26 14.60 3.83
CA PRO A 100 4.45 15.76 3.53
C PRO A 100 4.64 16.85 4.59
N ARG A 101 4.45 18.10 4.18
CA ARG A 101 4.48 19.25 5.08
C ARG A 101 3.06 19.82 5.17
N TYR A 102 2.76 20.38 6.33
CA TYR A 102 1.53 21.12 6.52
C TYR A 102 1.60 22.42 5.68
N GLU A 103 0.54 22.73 4.93
CA GLU A 103 0.41 23.94 4.09
C GLU A 103 -0.54 24.96 4.71
#